data_AF-A0A914IN91-F1
#
_entry.id   AF-A0A914IN91-F1
#
_cell.length_a   1.000
_cell.length_b   1.000
_cell.length_c   1.000
_cell.angle_alpha   90.00
_cell.angle_beta   90.00
_cell.angle_gamma   90.00
#
_symmetry.space_group_name_H-M   'P 1'
#
loop_
_entity.id
_entity.type
_entity.pdbx_description
1 polymer ?
#
loop_
_entity_poly.entity_id
_entity_poly.type
_entity_poly.pdbx_seq_one_letter_code
_entity_poly.pdbx_strand_id
1 'polypeptide(L)'
;MDTGETSLKRNFRKIAAPVVAYECNHHFGSPELAASNYSGNILRLHRLHPRPLMLLFDDKAKDIIRNCKIVVMDGTFEKRPRPHDGQNTYRQVYTIVAVYEEMPTKLQTFVVGIAFMGEQTREAYEELFNELRNLLENDLGIRKEIRLDHEVAAINAASNVFPEWPVKSCYFHYQKNLREFAQRKTFSTEFANSDSFQRWFRQIVGASHLPLPVMTAVIEHLLENPPPVPHLANDFATYY
;
A
#
# COMPACT_ATOMS: atom_id res chain seq x y z
N MET A 1 23.37 -3.68 -49.44
CA MET A 1 22.67 -4.62 -48.55
C MET A 1 23.43 -4.62 -47.26
N ASP A 2 22.97 -3.80 -46.33
CA ASP A 2 23.55 -3.61 -45.01
C ASP A 2 22.35 -3.35 -44.09
N THR A 3 22.02 -4.32 -43.25
CA THR A 3 20.82 -4.30 -42.41
C THR A 3 21.16 -3.62 -41.09
N GLY A 4 20.88 -2.33 -41.03
CA GLY A 4 20.92 -1.56 -39.78
C GLY A 4 19.76 -1.94 -38.87
N GLU A 5 20.07 -2.59 -37.75
CA GLU A 5 19.14 -2.76 -36.63
C GLU A 5 19.78 -2.14 -35.37
N THR A 6 19.53 -0.85 -35.19
CA THR A 6 19.95 -0.09 -34.02
C THR A 6 19.10 -0.45 -32.80
N SER A 7 19.76 -1.16 -31.87
CA SER A 7 19.47 -1.27 -30.43
C SER A 7 18.78 -0.03 -29.82
N LEU A 8 17.53 -0.20 -29.36
CA LEU A 8 16.87 0.70 -28.41
C LEU A 8 16.82 0.04 -27.02
N LYS A 9 17.98 0.00 -26.34
CA LYS A 9 18.06 -0.22 -24.89
C LYS A 9 17.44 0.99 -24.20
N ARG A 10 16.24 0.84 -23.62
CA ARG A 10 15.62 1.86 -22.76
C ARG A 10 16.48 2.05 -21.50
N ASN A 11 17.22 3.16 -21.48
CA ASN A 11 17.95 3.66 -20.32
C ASN A 11 16.96 4.11 -19.23
N PHE A 12 16.65 3.23 -18.29
CA PHE A 12 16.13 3.65 -17.00
C PHE A 12 17.28 4.29 -16.22
N ARG A 13 17.38 5.63 -16.25
CA ARG A 13 18.18 6.36 -15.27
C ARG A 13 17.56 6.10 -13.89
N LYS A 14 18.19 5.20 -13.13
CA LYS A 14 18.00 5.10 -11.68
C LYS A 14 18.35 6.47 -11.09
N ILE A 15 17.35 7.24 -10.68
CA ILE A 15 17.58 8.34 -9.75
C ILE A 15 17.88 7.65 -8.42
N ALA A 16 19.17 7.44 -8.14
CA ALA A 16 19.62 7.03 -6.83
C ALA A 16 19.42 8.24 -5.91
N ALA A 17 18.31 8.25 -5.17
CA ALA A 17 18.28 9.04 -3.94
C ALA A 17 19.37 8.47 -3.02
N PRO A 18 20.15 9.31 -2.32
CA PRO A 18 21.11 8.81 -1.35
C PRO A 18 20.35 8.11 -0.23
N VAL A 19 20.33 6.78 -0.27
CA VAL A 19 19.99 5.98 0.90
C VAL A 19 21.18 6.12 1.83
N VAL A 20 21.07 6.98 2.83
CA VAL A 20 22.01 7.00 3.94
C VAL A 20 21.74 5.72 4.72
N ALA A 21 22.48 4.66 4.38
CA ALA A 21 22.51 3.45 5.16
C ALA A 21 23.20 3.77 6.48
N TYR A 22 22.44 3.82 7.58
CA TYR A 22 23.03 3.71 8.90
C TYR A 22 23.43 2.24 9.08
N GLU A 23 24.74 1.97 9.12
CA GLU A 23 25.26 0.66 9.49
C GLU A 23 24.83 0.36 10.94
N CYS A 24 23.80 -0.47 11.11
CA CYS A 24 23.42 -0.99 12.41
C CYS A 24 24.28 -2.24 12.71
N ASN A 25 25.53 -2.01 13.12
CA ASN A 25 26.46 -3.07 13.51
C ASN A 25 26.18 -3.55 14.95
N HIS A 26 24.96 -4.00 15.29
CA HIS A 26 24.69 -4.55 16.62
C HIS A 26 23.86 -5.83 16.57
N HIS A 27 24.37 -6.85 17.27
CA HIS A 27 23.69 -8.12 17.50
C HIS A 27 22.46 -7.85 18.35
N PHE A 28 21.27 -8.19 17.82
CA PHE A 28 20.04 -8.18 18.60
C PHE A 28 20.14 -9.26 19.69
N GLY A 29 20.64 -8.87 20.86
CA GLY A 29 20.54 -9.65 22.09
C GLY A 29 19.07 -9.88 22.48
N SER A 30 18.86 -10.76 23.46
CA SER A 30 17.53 -11.30 23.79
C SER A 30 16.43 -10.25 23.98
N PRO A 31 15.15 -10.60 23.68
CA PRO A 31 14.08 -9.64 23.39
C PRO A 31 13.56 -8.80 24.58
N GLU A 32 14.05 -9.04 25.80
CA GLU A 32 13.52 -8.42 27.02
C GLU A 32 14.21 -7.09 27.39
N LEU A 33 15.30 -6.70 26.71
CA LEU A 33 16.14 -5.56 27.11
C LEU A 33 16.14 -4.35 26.16
N ALA A 34 15.39 -4.35 25.07
CA ALA A 34 15.44 -3.28 24.06
C ALA A 34 14.47 -2.11 24.28
N ALA A 35 13.84 -2.00 25.45
CA ALA A 35 13.01 -0.86 25.84
C ALA A 35 13.80 0.09 26.75
N SER A 36 14.90 0.68 26.27
CA SER A 36 15.48 1.82 26.98
C SER A 36 16.15 2.84 26.04
N ASN A 37 15.54 4.03 26.04
CA ASN A 37 16.14 5.35 25.83
C ASN A 37 17.28 5.47 24.80
N TYR A 38 16.90 5.43 23.52
CA TYR A 38 17.68 6.13 22.51
C TYR A 38 17.41 7.63 22.64
N SER A 39 18.37 8.35 23.25
CA SER A 39 18.38 9.81 23.28
C SER A 39 18.48 10.35 21.84
N GLY A 40 17.35 10.85 21.32
CA GLY A 40 17.30 11.64 20.08
C GLY A 40 16.31 11.22 19.01
N ASN A 41 15.86 9.96 18.96
CA ASN A 41 14.74 9.49 18.12
C ASN A 41 14.18 8.23 18.79
N ILE A 42 13.01 8.31 19.41
CA ILE A 42 12.46 7.19 20.16
C ILE A 42 12.01 6.10 19.17
N LEU A 43 12.80 5.03 19.01
CA LEU A 43 12.34 3.75 18.47
C LEU A 43 11.54 3.04 19.57
N ARG A 44 10.20 3.10 19.53
CA ARG A 44 9.37 2.35 20.50
C ARG A 44 9.13 0.93 20.04
N LEU A 45 10.01 0.00 20.44
CA LEU A 45 9.82 -1.42 20.21
C LEU A 45 8.69 -1.97 21.10
N HIS A 46 7.45 -1.91 20.64
CA HIS A 46 6.33 -2.59 21.28
C HIS A 46 6.26 -4.03 20.78
N ARG A 47 6.76 -5.00 21.57
CA ARG A 47 6.36 -6.40 21.42
C ARG A 47 5.01 -6.56 22.10
N LEU A 48 3.94 -6.48 21.33
CA LEU A 48 2.61 -6.68 21.88
C LEU A 48 2.38 -8.19 22.07
N HIS A 49 1.82 -8.58 23.20
CA HIS A 49 1.36 -9.94 23.47
C HIS A 49 -0.16 -9.93 23.22
N PRO A 50 -0.76 -10.95 22.58
CA PRO A 50 -0.24 -12.30 22.36
C PRO A 50 0.39 -12.57 20.98
N ARG A 51 0.40 -11.60 20.05
CA ARG A 51 0.84 -11.81 18.66
C ARG A 51 2.16 -11.12 18.36
N PRO A 52 3.08 -11.72 17.59
CA PRO A 52 4.32 -11.03 17.23
C PRO A 52 4.04 -9.76 16.43
N LEU A 53 4.17 -8.61 17.08
CA LEU A 53 4.03 -7.29 16.49
C LEU A 53 5.18 -6.43 16.99
N MET A 54 5.80 -5.66 16.10
CA MET A 54 6.83 -4.68 16.44
C MET A 54 6.64 -3.46 15.55
N LEU A 55 6.32 -2.31 16.12
CA LEU A 55 6.15 -1.05 15.39
C LEU A 55 7.36 -0.15 15.62
N LEU A 56 8.03 0.28 14.56
CA LEU A 56 9.04 1.33 14.58
C LEU A 56 8.36 2.64 14.23
N PHE A 57 8.34 3.57 15.18
CA PHE A 57 7.65 4.85 15.05
C PHE A 57 8.31 5.87 15.98
N ASP A 58 8.62 7.06 15.48
CA ASP A 58 9.28 8.12 16.24
C ASP A 58 8.36 9.33 16.51
N ASP A 59 8.80 10.27 17.35
CA ASP A 59 7.97 11.43 17.70
C ASP A 59 7.80 12.42 16.54
N LYS A 60 8.75 12.52 15.60
CA LYS A 60 8.61 13.39 14.42
C LYS A 60 7.51 12.86 13.49
N ALA A 61 7.36 11.55 13.41
CA ALA A 61 6.30 10.89 12.68
C ALA A 61 4.90 11.28 13.19
N LYS A 62 4.75 11.60 14.48
CA LYS A 62 3.49 12.13 15.04
C LYS A 62 3.09 13.42 14.35
N ASP A 63 3.99 14.40 14.30
CA ASP A 63 3.72 15.71 13.70
C ASP A 63 3.45 15.57 12.19
N ILE A 64 4.19 14.69 11.52
CA ILE A 64 4.00 14.41 10.10
C ILE A 64 2.61 13.81 9.85
N ILE A 65 2.21 12.76 10.58
CA ILE A 65 0.89 12.17 10.42
C ILE A 65 -0.20 13.17 10.77
N ARG A 66 -0.09 13.90 11.88
CA ARG A 66 -1.10 14.88 12.32
C ARG A 66 -1.40 15.93 11.25
N ASN A 67 -0.42 16.31 10.44
CA ASN A 67 -0.54 17.36 9.43
C ASN A 67 -0.74 16.85 7.99
N CYS A 68 -0.64 15.54 7.73
CA CYS A 68 -0.90 14.99 6.39
C CYS A 68 -2.40 14.77 6.13
N LYS A 69 -2.80 14.84 4.85
CA LYS A 69 -4.18 14.57 4.42
C LYS A 69 -4.41 13.12 4.03
N ILE A 70 -3.37 12.39 3.68
CA ILE A 70 -3.44 11.03 3.16
C ILE A 70 -2.42 10.18 3.91
N VAL A 71 -2.87 9.04 4.44
CA VAL A 71 -2.01 8.00 4.99
C VAL A 71 -2.17 6.76 4.11
N VAL A 72 -1.08 6.29 3.53
CA VAL A 72 -1.04 5.03 2.79
C VAL A 72 -0.44 3.98 3.71
N MET A 73 -1.06 2.81 3.78
CA MET A 73 -0.50 1.69 4.53
C MET A 73 -0.53 0.42 3.71
N ASP A 74 0.60 -0.30 3.70
CA ASP A 74 0.80 -1.44 2.78
C ASP A 74 1.72 -2.50 3.37
N GLY A 75 1.36 -3.77 3.13
CA GLY A 75 2.07 -4.94 3.60
C GLY A 75 2.93 -5.56 2.50
N THR A 76 4.19 -5.85 2.79
CA THR A 76 5.08 -6.60 1.90
C THR A 76 5.43 -7.96 2.50
N PHE A 77 5.33 -9.00 1.67
CA PHE A 77 5.43 -10.40 2.10
C PHE A 77 6.68 -11.11 1.56
N GLU A 78 7.41 -10.54 0.60
CA GLU A 78 8.55 -11.24 0.01
C GLU A 78 9.83 -11.09 0.85
N LYS A 79 10.04 -9.91 1.45
CA LYS A 79 11.23 -9.57 2.23
C LYS A 79 10.87 -9.40 3.71
N ARG A 80 10.79 -10.53 4.42
CA ARG A 80 10.48 -10.57 5.85
C ARG A 80 11.77 -10.71 6.65
N PRO A 81 11.98 -9.95 7.73
CA PRO A 81 13.08 -10.22 8.63
C PRO A 81 12.87 -11.57 9.28
N ARG A 82 13.90 -12.41 9.20
CA ARG A 82 13.97 -13.62 10.01
C ARG A 82 14.81 -13.27 11.24
N PRO A 83 14.23 -13.25 12.45
CA PRO A 83 15.04 -13.09 13.65
C PRO A 83 16.15 -14.14 13.67
N HIS A 84 17.29 -13.76 14.26
CA HIS A 84 18.53 -14.57 14.27
C HIS A 84 18.36 -15.94 14.95
N ASP A 85 17.27 -16.14 15.69
CA ASP A 85 16.90 -17.41 16.34
C ASP A 85 16.31 -18.45 15.38
N GLY A 86 16.19 -18.12 14.08
CA GLY A 86 15.66 -19.03 13.06
C GLY A 86 14.15 -19.18 13.09
N GLN A 87 13.44 -18.45 13.96
CA GLN A 87 11.98 -18.50 14.02
C GLN A 87 11.37 -17.64 12.92
N ASN A 88 10.37 -18.18 12.23
CA ASN A 88 9.61 -17.44 11.21
C ASN A 88 8.52 -16.57 11.87
N THR A 89 8.95 -15.72 12.81
CA THR A 89 8.09 -14.96 13.73
C THR A 89 7.27 -13.88 13.02
N TYR A 90 7.84 -13.21 12.02
CA TYR A 90 7.16 -12.16 11.27
C TYR A 90 6.82 -12.62 9.86
N ARG A 91 5.55 -12.46 9.50
CA ARG A 91 5.00 -12.81 8.19
C ARG A 91 4.94 -11.63 7.23
N GLN A 92 5.04 -10.40 7.71
CA GLN A 92 5.04 -9.22 6.85
C GLN A 92 5.81 -8.04 7.44
N VAL A 93 6.29 -7.18 6.54
CA VAL A 93 6.68 -5.81 6.86
C VAL A 93 5.56 -4.90 6.37
N TYR A 94 4.93 -4.18 7.29
CA TYR A 94 3.83 -3.28 7.03
C TYR A 94 4.32 -1.84 7.15
N THR A 95 4.15 -1.04 6.12
CA THR A 95 4.65 0.34 6.06
C THR A 95 3.50 1.32 6.24
N ILE A 96 3.77 2.41 6.97
CA ILE A 96 2.84 3.52 7.17
C ILE A 96 3.52 4.74 6.57
N VAL A 97 2.86 5.35 5.59
CA VAL A 97 3.42 6.44 4.78
C VAL A 97 2.47 7.63 4.82
N ALA A 98 2.97 8.76 5.28
CA ALA A 98 2.28 10.04 5.18
C ALA A 98 2.53 10.66 3.81
N VAL A 99 1.47 11.15 3.17
CA VAL A 99 1.54 11.79 1.85
C VAL A 99 1.11 13.24 1.94
N TYR A 100 1.99 14.12 1.49
CA TYR A 100 1.73 15.55 1.31
C TYR A 100 1.55 15.86 -0.16
N GLU A 101 0.43 16.49 -0.46
CA GLU A 101 0.14 17.04 -1.77
C GLU A 101 0.40 18.54 -1.71
N GLU A 102 1.60 18.96 -2.14
CA GLU A 102 1.88 20.37 -2.41
C GLU A 102 1.55 20.66 -3.88
N MET A 103 0.68 21.65 -4.09
CA MET A 103 0.20 22.07 -5.41
C MET A 103 1.35 22.34 -6.41
N PRO A 104 1.16 22.13 -7.73
CA PRO A 104 0.13 21.32 -8.40
C PRO A 104 0.60 19.90 -8.74
N THR A 105 1.86 19.55 -8.47
CA THR A 105 2.46 18.28 -8.92
C THR A 105 3.48 17.68 -7.95
N LYS A 106 3.69 18.28 -6.77
CA LYS A 106 4.74 17.80 -5.86
C LYS A 106 4.11 16.93 -4.78
N LEU A 107 4.21 15.63 -5.01
CA LEU A 107 3.96 14.63 -3.97
C LEU A 107 5.24 14.46 -3.14
N GLN A 108 5.13 14.72 -1.85
CA GLN A 108 6.16 14.34 -0.89
C GLN A 108 5.62 13.20 -0.03
N THR A 109 6.42 12.15 0.14
CA THR A 109 6.06 10.99 0.94
C THR A 109 7.09 10.77 2.04
N PHE A 110 6.61 10.46 3.23
CA PHE A 110 7.44 10.19 4.40
C PHE A 110 7.02 8.85 4.98
N VAL A 111 7.97 7.91 5.11
CA VAL A 111 7.74 6.71 5.90
C VAL A 111 7.75 7.13 7.36
N VAL A 112 6.60 7.00 8.00
CA VAL A 112 6.33 7.45 9.37
C VAL A 112 6.23 6.28 10.34
N GLY A 113 6.02 5.07 9.82
CA GLY A 113 6.06 3.86 10.62
C GLY A 113 6.40 2.62 9.81
N ILE A 114 7.04 1.66 10.45
CA ILE A 114 7.30 0.33 9.91
C ILE A 114 6.92 -0.69 10.99
N ALA A 115 5.94 -1.53 10.71
CA ALA A 115 5.54 -2.62 11.58
C ALA A 115 5.99 -3.98 11.03
N PHE A 116 6.42 -4.86 11.92
CA PHE A 116 6.66 -6.26 11.63
C PHE A 116 5.55 -7.06 12.29
N MET A 117 4.76 -7.78 11.48
CA MET A 117 3.58 -8.49 11.97
C MET A 117 3.70 -9.98 11.70
N GLY A 118 3.37 -10.81 12.69
CA GLY A 118 3.34 -12.27 12.60
C GLY A 118 2.06 -12.81 11.98
N GLU A 119 1.00 -12.02 11.95
CA GLU A 119 -0.33 -12.41 11.46
C GLU A 119 -0.94 -11.31 10.56
N GLN A 120 -1.93 -11.72 9.77
CA GLN A 120 -2.66 -10.92 8.77
C GLN A 120 -4.17 -10.99 9.03
N THR A 121 -4.53 -11.18 10.28
CA THR A 121 -5.92 -11.23 10.75
C THR A 121 -6.41 -9.82 11.02
N ARG A 122 -7.73 -9.61 10.99
CA ARG A 122 -8.32 -8.31 11.33
C ARG A 122 -7.88 -7.87 12.72
N GLU A 123 -7.84 -8.79 13.67
CA GLU A 123 -7.44 -8.55 15.05
C GLU A 123 -5.99 -8.09 15.15
N ALA A 124 -5.08 -8.66 14.35
CA ALA A 124 -3.67 -8.23 14.30
C ALA A 124 -3.51 -6.81 13.73
N TYR A 125 -4.31 -6.44 12.72
CA TYR A 125 -4.34 -5.08 12.20
C TYR A 125 -4.96 -4.10 13.20
N GLU A 126 -6.04 -4.48 13.87
CA GLU A 126 -6.65 -3.67 14.93
C GLU A 126 -5.65 -3.40 16.04
N GLU A 127 -4.84 -4.39 16.42
CA GLU A 127 -3.77 -4.24 17.41
C GLU A 127 -2.72 -3.20 16.96
N LEU A 128 -2.20 -3.32 15.72
CA LEU A 128 -1.28 -2.33 15.15
C LEU A 128 -1.90 -0.92 15.09
N PHE A 129 -3.13 -0.80 14.61
CA PHE A 129 -3.78 0.49 14.42
C PHE A 129 -4.14 1.14 15.75
N ASN A 130 -4.53 0.37 16.76
CA ASN A 130 -4.75 0.89 18.11
C ASN A 130 -3.44 1.40 18.71
N GLU A 131 -2.32 0.70 18.53
CA GLU A 131 -1.02 1.25 18.97
C GLU A 131 -0.66 2.54 18.25
N LEU A 132 -0.86 2.61 16.93
CA LEU A 132 -0.67 3.86 16.20
C LEU A 132 -1.53 4.99 16.76
N ARG A 133 -2.82 4.72 17.03
CA ARG A 133 -3.75 5.69 17.64
C ARG A 133 -3.31 6.13 19.04
N ASN A 134 -2.81 5.20 19.85
CA ASN A 134 -2.28 5.47 21.18
C ASN A 134 -0.99 6.31 21.12
N LEU A 135 -0.09 6.02 20.17
CA LEU A 135 1.12 6.81 19.94
C LEU A 135 0.81 8.22 19.48
N LEU A 136 -0.28 8.42 18.75
CA LEU A 136 -0.81 9.74 18.42
C LEU A 136 -1.51 10.43 19.60
N GLU A 137 -1.57 9.78 20.77
CA GLU A 137 -2.18 10.28 22.01
C GLU A 137 -3.66 10.65 21.82
N ASN A 138 -4.35 9.98 20.89
CA ASN A 138 -5.67 10.33 20.39
C ASN A 138 -5.81 11.74 19.77
N ASP A 139 -4.72 12.49 19.64
CA ASP A 139 -4.65 13.67 18.79
C ASP A 139 -4.38 13.23 17.35
N LEU A 140 -5.49 13.03 16.63
CA LEU A 140 -5.54 12.63 15.24
C LEU A 140 -5.18 13.77 14.27
N GLY A 141 -5.00 15.01 14.74
CA GLY A 141 -4.74 16.18 13.90
C GLY A 141 -5.83 16.42 12.84
N ILE A 142 -5.42 16.79 11.62
CA ILE A 142 -6.37 17.01 10.53
C ILE A 142 -7.01 15.69 10.06
N ARG A 143 -8.25 15.74 9.59
CA ARG A 143 -8.92 14.56 9.02
C ARG A 143 -8.11 13.99 7.85
N LYS A 144 -7.82 12.68 7.90
CA LYS A 144 -7.08 11.98 6.85
C LYS A 144 -7.97 11.08 6.02
N GLU A 145 -7.53 10.80 4.80
CA GLU A 145 -7.93 9.66 3.99
C GLU A 145 -6.93 8.53 4.19
N ILE A 146 -7.41 7.34 4.53
CA ILE A 146 -6.60 6.12 4.58
C ILE A 146 -6.65 5.45 3.21
N ARG A 147 -5.49 5.08 2.66
CA ARG A 147 -5.37 4.29 1.44
C ARG A 147 -4.72 2.95 1.74
N LEU A 148 -5.44 1.87 1.47
CA LEU A 148 -4.99 0.49 1.70
C LEU A 148 -5.02 -0.32 0.41
N ASP A 149 -4.28 -1.43 0.39
CA ASP A 149 -4.58 -2.52 -0.53
C ASP A 149 -5.98 -3.12 -0.24
N HIS A 150 -6.49 -3.96 -1.13
CA HIS A 150 -7.79 -4.62 -1.07
C HIS A 150 -7.85 -5.75 -0.03
N GLU A 151 -6.97 -5.72 0.98
CA GLU A 151 -6.95 -6.68 2.08
C GLU A 151 -8.08 -6.36 3.06
N VAL A 152 -9.15 -7.16 3.01
CA VAL A 152 -10.37 -6.98 3.81
C VAL A 152 -10.08 -6.87 5.31
N ALA A 153 -9.13 -7.65 5.82
CA ALA A 153 -8.73 -7.62 7.22
C ALA A 153 -8.19 -6.23 7.64
N ALA A 154 -7.30 -5.64 6.83
CA ALA A 154 -6.74 -4.31 7.08
C ALA A 154 -7.80 -3.22 6.90
N ILE A 155 -8.64 -3.31 5.86
CA ILE A 155 -9.72 -2.34 5.60
C ILE A 155 -10.70 -2.28 6.77
N ASN A 156 -11.16 -3.43 7.25
CA ASN A 156 -12.11 -3.51 8.35
C ASN A 156 -11.48 -3.02 9.66
N ALA A 157 -10.24 -3.41 9.95
CA ALA A 157 -9.51 -2.95 11.12
C ALA A 157 -9.32 -1.43 11.11
N ALA A 158 -8.93 -0.85 9.98
CA ALA A 158 -8.73 0.59 9.84
C ALA A 158 -10.05 1.35 10.00
N SER A 159 -11.13 0.85 9.42
CA SER A 159 -12.47 1.45 9.54
C SER A 159 -12.99 1.38 10.98
N ASN A 160 -12.66 0.32 11.71
CA ASN A 160 -13.03 0.15 13.12
C ASN A 160 -12.21 1.07 14.04
N VAL A 161 -10.89 1.15 13.84
CA VAL A 161 -9.98 1.94 14.70
C VAL A 161 -9.97 3.42 14.35
N PHE A 162 -10.21 3.81 13.10
CA PHE A 162 -10.23 5.20 12.65
C PHE A 162 -11.55 5.53 11.91
N PRO A 163 -12.71 5.47 12.58
CA PRO A 163 -14.01 5.69 11.94
C PRO A 163 -14.16 7.11 11.36
N GLU A 164 -13.35 8.05 11.83
CA GLU A 164 -13.34 9.45 11.39
C GLU A 164 -12.70 9.62 9.99
N TRP A 165 -11.84 8.68 9.60
CA TRP A 165 -11.01 8.77 8.40
C TRP A 165 -11.59 7.85 7.32
N PRO A 166 -12.03 8.39 6.16
CA PRO A 166 -12.49 7.55 5.07
C PRO A 166 -11.37 6.61 4.61
N VAL A 167 -11.69 5.31 4.55
CA VAL A 167 -10.84 4.29 3.95
C VAL A 167 -11.17 4.17 2.47
N LYS A 168 -10.14 4.27 1.62
CA LYS A 168 -10.24 4.10 0.18
C LYS A 168 -9.24 3.07 -0.32
N SER A 169 -9.58 2.43 -1.43
CA SER A 169 -8.64 1.57 -2.14
C SER A 169 -7.48 2.37 -2.72
N CYS A 170 -6.27 1.82 -2.64
CA CYS A 170 -5.10 2.37 -3.29
C CYS A 170 -5.23 2.25 -4.82
N TYR A 171 -5.24 3.39 -5.52
CA TYR A 171 -5.35 3.42 -6.98
C TYR A 171 -4.27 2.60 -7.70
N PHE A 172 -3.05 2.57 -7.15
CA PHE A 172 -1.97 1.75 -7.70
C PHE A 172 -2.32 0.25 -7.69
N HIS A 173 -2.82 -0.25 -6.56
CA HIS A 173 -3.25 -1.65 -6.44
C HIS A 173 -4.49 -1.95 -7.26
N TYR A 174 -5.46 -1.03 -7.31
CA TYR A 174 -6.61 -1.12 -8.22
C TYR A 174 -6.17 -1.26 -9.69
N GLN A 175 -5.28 -0.38 -10.17
CA GLN A 175 -4.80 -0.42 -11.54
C GLN A 175 -3.97 -1.68 -11.84
N LYS A 176 -3.15 -2.13 -10.88
CA LYS A 176 -2.37 -3.37 -10.97
C LYS A 176 -3.30 -4.57 -11.11
N ASN A 177 -4.29 -4.70 -10.22
CA ASN A 177 -5.23 -5.83 -10.21
C ASN A 177 -6.06 -5.87 -11.51
N LEU A 178 -6.52 -4.72 -12.00
CA LEU A 178 -7.18 -4.63 -13.30
C LEU A 178 -6.27 -5.07 -14.45
N ARG A 179 -5.01 -4.63 -14.45
CA ARG A 179 -4.05 -5.03 -15.48
C ARG A 179 -3.78 -6.53 -15.44
N GLU A 180 -3.62 -7.11 -14.25
CA GLU A 180 -3.44 -8.55 -14.08
C GLU A 180 -4.67 -9.32 -14.57
N PHE A 181 -5.88 -8.84 -14.28
CA PHE A 181 -7.12 -9.38 -14.86
C PHE A 181 -7.08 -9.36 -16.39
N ALA A 182 -6.76 -8.21 -16.99
CA ALA A 182 -6.68 -8.06 -18.45
C ALA A 182 -5.59 -8.92 -19.10
N GLN A 183 -4.55 -9.29 -18.34
CA GLN A 183 -3.43 -10.11 -18.79
C GLN A 183 -3.61 -11.61 -18.51
N ARG A 184 -4.72 -12.03 -17.90
CA ARG A 184 -5.06 -13.45 -17.75
C ARG A 184 -5.03 -14.14 -19.11
N LYS A 185 -4.68 -15.43 -19.14
CA LYS A 185 -4.59 -16.21 -20.39
C LYS A 185 -5.84 -16.09 -21.29
N THR A 186 -7.02 -15.93 -20.68
CA THR A 186 -8.30 -15.76 -21.37
C THR A 186 -8.39 -14.43 -22.16
N PHE A 187 -7.72 -13.37 -21.71
CA PHE A 187 -7.84 -12.01 -22.26
C PHE A 187 -6.54 -11.43 -22.81
N SER A 188 -5.39 -12.09 -22.60
CA SER A 188 -4.07 -11.54 -22.94
C SER A 188 -3.92 -11.18 -24.43
N THR A 189 -4.48 -12.00 -25.32
CA THR A 189 -4.50 -11.73 -26.77
C THR A 189 -5.32 -10.49 -27.11
N GLU A 190 -6.50 -10.34 -26.51
CA GLU A 190 -7.37 -9.18 -26.72
C GLU A 190 -6.75 -7.92 -26.14
N PHE A 191 -6.18 -8.00 -24.93
CA PHE A 191 -5.47 -6.89 -24.32
C PHE A 191 -4.29 -6.40 -25.18
N ALA A 192 -3.59 -7.30 -25.86
CA ALA A 192 -2.49 -6.96 -26.75
C ALA A 192 -2.95 -6.38 -28.11
N ASN A 193 -4.02 -6.92 -28.69
CA ASN A 193 -4.33 -6.73 -30.11
C ASN A 193 -5.66 -6.02 -30.42
N SER A 194 -6.52 -5.79 -29.42
CA SER A 194 -7.86 -5.24 -29.61
C SER A 194 -7.97 -3.80 -29.09
N ASP A 195 -8.10 -2.85 -30.02
CA ASP A 195 -8.26 -1.43 -29.70
C ASP A 195 -9.52 -1.16 -28.86
N SER A 196 -10.61 -1.89 -29.14
CA SER A 196 -11.87 -1.75 -28.40
C SER A 196 -11.70 -2.24 -26.96
N PHE A 197 -11.03 -3.37 -26.75
CA PHE A 197 -10.72 -3.87 -25.41
C PHE A 197 -9.80 -2.93 -24.64
N GLN A 198 -8.73 -2.45 -25.26
CA GLN A 198 -7.81 -1.52 -24.61
C GLN A 198 -8.47 -0.19 -24.26
N ARG A 199 -9.38 0.31 -25.12
CA ARG A 199 -10.16 1.51 -24.84
C ARG A 199 -11.10 1.29 -23.66
N TRP A 200 -11.86 0.21 -23.67
CA TRP A 200 -12.75 -0.18 -22.57
C TRP A 200 -11.96 -0.29 -21.25
N PHE A 201 -10.81 -0.97 -21.25
CA PHE A 201 -9.93 -1.09 -20.10
C PHE A 201 -9.46 0.28 -19.57
N ARG A 202 -9.01 1.18 -20.46
CA ARG A 202 -8.61 2.54 -20.07
C ARG A 202 -9.77 3.36 -19.50
N GLN A 203 -11.00 3.15 -20.00
CA GLN A 203 -12.19 3.81 -19.45
C GLN A 203 -12.53 3.29 -18.06
N ILE A 204 -12.47 1.97 -17.83
CA ILE A 204 -12.64 1.38 -16.49
C ILE A 204 -11.61 1.97 -15.51
N VAL A 205 -10.31 1.96 -15.88
CA VAL A 205 -9.24 2.54 -15.04
C VAL A 205 -9.45 4.04 -14.81
N GLY A 206 -9.87 4.77 -15.85
CA GLY A 206 -10.08 6.22 -15.77
C GLY A 206 -11.31 6.61 -14.94
N ALA A 207 -12.33 5.75 -14.88
CA ALA A 207 -13.58 6.03 -14.16
C ALA A 207 -13.35 6.25 -12.66
N SER A 208 -12.30 5.66 -12.07
CA SER A 208 -11.98 5.83 -10.64
C SER A 208 -11.63 7.27 -10.24
N HIS A 209 -11.36 8.15 -11.21
CA HIS A 209 -11.09 9.58 -10.97
C HIS A 209 -12.35 10.44 -11.05
N LEU A 210 -13.49 9.85 -11.41
CA LEU A 210 -14.76 10.56 -11.53
C LEU A 210 -15.48 10.65 -10.18
N PRO A 211 -16.34 11.66 -9.98
CA PRO A 211 -17.24 11.69 -8.83
C PRO A 211 -18.08 10.42 -8.75
N LEU A 212 -18.33 9.90 -7.54
CA LEU A 212 -18.97 8.60 -7.30
C LEU A 212 -20.23 8.35 -8.16
N PRO A 213 -21.22 9.26 -8.26
CA PRO A 213 -22.40 9.02 -9.10
C PRO A 213 -22.08 8.86 -10.60
N VAL A 214 -21.09 9.61 -11.09
CA VAL A 214 -20.64 9.56 -12.48
C VAL A 214 -19.82 8.30 -12.72
N MET A 215 -18.94 7.93 -11.78
CA MET A 215 -18.18 6.69 -11.82
C MET A 215 -19.12 5.49 -11.94
N THR A 216 -20.13 5.40 -11.07
CA THR A 216 -21.12 4.30 -11.10
C THR A 216 -21.81 4.19 -12.45
N ALA A 217 -22.35 5.31 -12.97
CA ALA A 217 -23.02 5.32 -14.26
C ALA A 217 -22.09 4.93 -15.43
N VAL A 218 -20.83 5.37 -15.39
CA VAL A 218 -19.83 4.99 -16.41
C VAL A 218 -19.49 3.50 -16.33
N ILE A 219 -19.30 2.95 -15.13
CA ILE A 219 -19.02 1.51 -14.96
C ILE A 219 -20.21 0.67 -15.43
N GLU A 220 -21.43 1.01 -15.03
CA GLU A 220 -22.66 0.32 -15.48
C GLU A 220 -22.76 0.33 -17.01
N HIS A 221 -22.58 1.50 -17.64
CA HIS A 221 -22.59 1.62 -19.09
C HIS A 221 -21.52 0.74 -19.78
N LEU A 222 -20.30 0.68 -19.22
CA LEU A 222 -19.21 -0.14 -19.75
C LEU A 222 -19.45 -1.65 -19.58
N LEU A 223 -20.18 -2.07 -18.54
CA LEU A 223 -20.55 -3.47 -18.32
C LEU A 223 -21.74 -3.92 -19.18
N GLU A 224 -22.68 -3.02 -19.47
CA GLU A 224 -23.78 -3.25 -20.41
C GLU A 224 -23.29 -3.28 -21.86
N ASN A 225 -22.19 -2.57 -22.17
CA ASN A 225 -21.64 -2.43 -23.50
C ASN A 225 -20.17 -2.89 -23.56
N PRO A 226 -19.86 -4.16 -23.21
CA PRO A 226 -18.49 -4.67 -23.23
C PRO A 226 -18.00 -4.81 -24.67
N PRO A 227 -16.67 -4.78 -24.91
CA PRO A 227 -16.10 -5.19 -26.20
C PRO A 227 -16.50 -6.65 -26.50
N PRO A 228 -16.50 -7.07 -27.78
CA PRO A 228 -16.96 -8.40 -28.21
C PRO A 228 -15.96 -9.51 -27.85
N VAL A 229 -15.65 -9.65 -26.57
CA VAL A 229 -14.75 -10.64 -25.99
C VAL A 229 -15.59 -11.62 -25.17
N PRO A 230 -15.55 -12.93 -25.49
CA PRO A 230 -16.33 -13.92 -24.77
C PRO A 230 -16.11 -13.86 -23.26
N HIS A 231 -17.20 -13.95 -22.51
CA HIS A 231 -17.23 -14.02 -21.04
C HIS A 231 -16.69 -12.78 -20.28
N LEU A 232 -16.24 -11.72 -20.96
CA LEU A 232 -15.61 -10.56 -20.32
C LEU A 232 -16.46 -9.92 -19.21
N ALA A 233 -17.72 -9.59 -19.50
CA ALA A 233 -18.58 -8.91 -18.52
C ALA A 233 -18.83 -9.78 -17.27
N ASN A 234 -19.09 -11.07 -17.45
CA ASN A 234 -19.32 -12.01 -16.35
C ASN A 234 -18.04 -12.23 -15.52
N ASP A 235 -16.90 -12.41 -16.18
CA ASP A 235 -15.61 -12.61 -15.51
C ASP A 235 -15.18 -11.36 -14.76
N PHE A 236 -15.47 -10.17 -15.30
CA PHE A 236 -15.20 -8.90 -14.64
C PHE A 236 -16.09 -8.70 -13.41
N ALA A 237 -17.41 -8.94 -13.54
CA ALA A 237 -18.37 -8.82 -12.44
C ALA A 237 -18.19 -9.87 -11.33
N THR A 238 -17.48 -10.97 -11.61
CA THR A 238 -17.11 -11.96 -10.59
C THR A 238 -15.79 -11.59 -9.91
N TYR A 239 -14.98 -10.74 -10.56
CA TYR A 239 -13.67 -10.33 -10.05
C TYR A 239 -13.74 -9.08 -9.14
N TYR A 240 -14.80 -8.26 -9.27
CA TYR A 240 -15.08 -7.06 -8.47
C TYR A 240 -16.53 -7.03 -8.02
#